data_AF-A0A969A6H7-F1
#
_entry.id   AF-A0A969A6H7-F1
#
_cell.length_a   1.000
_cell.length_b   1.000
_cell.length_c   1.000
_cell.angle_alpha   90.00
_cell.angle_beta   90.00
_cell.angle_gamma   90.00
#
_symmetry.space_group_name_H-M   'P 1'
#
loop_
_entity.id
_entity.type
_entity.pdbx_description
1 polymer ?
#
loop_
_entity_poly.entity_id
_entity_poly.type
_entity_poly.pdbx_seq_one_letter_code
_entity_poly.pdbx_strand_id
1 'polypeptide(L)'
;MQFRSLSWQRLILSVIGVGSLSIPFFQSVQPAQAQEVRHYCKKTESVFVAAETKNFWVSICGSHLPYHYVGVNKKTGKSIRLPLSVNGVESRGRYFEAVSGNYTYILAESTKGKNLTVANGTREILREPVLRGW
;
A
#
# COMPACT_ATOMS: atom_id res chain seq x y z
N MET A 1 -48.16 -55.74 21.84
CA MET A 1 -48.80 -55.97 20.53
C MET A 1 -47.72 -56.26 19.50
N GLN A 2 -47.69 -57.48 18.98
CA GLN A 2 -46.88 -57.88 17.82
C GLN A 2 -47.60 -57.44 16.54
N PHE A 3 -46.86 -57.05 15.50
CA PHE A 3 -47.27 -57.31 14.11
C PHE A 3 -46.05 -57.62 13.25
N ARG A 4 -46.24 -58.64 12.41
CA ARG A 4 -45.27 -59.26 11.50
C ARG A 4 -45.22 -58.57 10.13
N SER A 5 -44.08 -58.79 9.47
CA SER A 5 -43.86 -59.01 8.02
C SER A 5 -44.25 -57.94 7.00
N LEU A 6 -43.33 -57.62 6.08
CA LEU A 6 -43.28 -58.26 4.75
C LEU A 6 -42.03 -57.81 3.98
N SER A 7 -41.35 -58.81 3.44
CA SER A 7 -40.37 -58.73 2.36
C SER A 7 -40.90 -57.90 1.19
N TRP A 8 -40.02 -57.15 0.52
CA TRP A 8 -40.01 -57.06 -0.94
C TRP A 8 -38.62 -56.64 -1.43
N GLN A 9 -37.92 -57.58 -2.07
CA GLN A 9 -36.88 -57.28 -3.04
C GLN A 9 -37.53 -56.71 -4.30
N ARG A 10 -36.93 -55.68 -4.89
CA ARG A 10 -36.81 -55.54 -6.36
C ARG A 10 -35.75 -54.49 -6.73
N LEU A 11 -34.80 -54.98 -7.51
CA LEU A 11 -33.82 -54.31 -8.38
C LEU A 11 -34.32 -53.01 -9.02
N ILE A 12 -33.38 -52.10 -9.35
CA ILE A 12 -33.19 -51.55 -10.71
C ILE A 12 -31.80 -50.90 -10.80
N LEU A 13 -31.06 -51.28 -11.85
CA LEU A 13 -29.84 -50.64 -12.36
C LEU A 13 -30.16 -49.24 -12.90
N SER A 14 -29.34 -48.23 -12.62
CA SER A 14 -29.18 -47.10 -13.55
C SER A 14 -27.89 -46.33 -13.33
N VAL A 15 -26.97 -46.57 -14.27
CA VAL A 15 -25.96 -45.68 -14.86
C VAL A 15 -25.95 -44.23 -14.35
N ILE A 16 -24.86 -43.84 -13.69
CA ILE A 16 -24.34 -42.46 -13.68
C ILE A 16 -22.84 -42.64 -13.93
N GLY A 17 -22.40 -42.61 -15.20
CA GLY A 17 -22.03 -41.35 -15.82
C GLY A 17 -20.65 -40.97 -15.29
N VAL A 18 -19.59 -41.37 -16.01
CA VAL A 18 -18.23 -40.87 -15.76
C VAL A 18 -18.22 -39.40 -16.15
N GLY A 19 -18.70 -38.55 -15.25
CA GLY A 19 -18.50 -37.13 -15.33
C GLY A 19 -17.02 -36.90 -15.08
N SER A 20 -16.27 -36.64 -16.15
CA SER A 20 -14.90 -36.16 -16.07
C SER A 20 -14.89 -34.93 -15.17
N LEU A 21 -14.49 -35.11 -13.91
CA LEU A 21 -14.27 -34.04 -12.95
C LEU A 21 -13.11 -33.20 -13.49
N SER A 22 -13.47 -32.21 -14.30
CA SER A 22 -12.56 -31.14 -14.68
C SER A 22 -12.33 -30.33 -13.41
N ILE A 23 -11.28 -30.69 -12.67
CA ILE A 23 -10.89 -29.96 -11.46
C ILE A 23 -10.66 -28.51 -11.91
N PRO A 24 -11.41 -27.52 -11.39
CA PRO A 24 -11.10 -26.14 -11.69
C PRO A 24 -9.71 -25.88 -11.11
N PHE A 25 -8.78 -25.48 -11.99
CA PHE A 25 -7.49 -24.97 -11.59
C PHE A 25 -7.74 -23.78 -10.64
N PHE A 26 -7.61 -24.00 -9.34
CA PHE A 26 -7.53 -22.91 -8.37
C PHE A 26 -6.21 -22.19 -8.64
N GLN A 27 -6.25 -21.11 -9.42
CA GLN A 27 -5.14 -20.18 -9.49
C GLN A 27 -5.01 -19.56 -8.10
N SER A 28 -4.04 -20.02 -7.32
CA SER A 28 -3.60 -19.35 -6.12
C SER A 28 -3.00 -18.01 -6.54
N VAL A 29 -3.82 -16.96 -6.54
CA VAL A 29 -3.32 -15.59 -6.62
C VAL A 29 -2.54 -15.35 -5.33
N GLN A 30 -1.24 -15.61 -5.34
CA GLN A 30 -0.37 -15.23 -4.24
C GLN A 30 -0.40 -13.70 -4.16
N PRO A 31 -0.76 -13.11 -3.01
CA PRO A 31 -0.68 -11.67 -2.86
C PRO A 31 0.78 -11.27 -3.10
N ALA A 32 1.01 -10.40 -4.09
CA ALA A 32 2.31 -9.80 -4.29
C ALA A 32 2.71 -9.13 -2.98
N GLN A 33 3.73 -9.65 -2.31
CA GLN A 33 4.18 -9.06 -1.06
C GLN A 33 4.62 -7.63 -1.34
N ALA A 34 3.95 -6.67 -0.69
CA ALA A 34 4.31 -5.27 -0.79
C ALA A 34 5.79 -5.15 -0.40
N GLN A 35 6.62 -4.76 -1.37
CA GLN A 35 8.06 -4.63 -1.14
C GLN A 35 8.27 -3.57 -0.05
N GLU A 36 8.81 -3.99 1.09
CA GLU A 36 9.03 -3.11 2.23
C GLU A 36 9.98 -1.98 1.82
N VAL A 37 9.47 -0.74 1.85
CA VAL A 37 10.26 0.45 1.54
C VAL A 37 10.89 0.97 2.81
N ARG A 38 12.21 1.21 2.75
CA ARG A 38 12.97 1.80 3.85
C ARG A 38 12.34 3.09 4.33
N HIS A 39 12.12 3.21 5.63
CA HIS A 39 11.60 4.42 6.28
C HIS A 39 12.54 4.97 7.35
N TYR A 40 12.31 6.23 7.73
CA TYR A 40 13.15 6.98 8.66
C TYR A 40 12.34 7.61 9.81
N CYS A 41 11.16 7.07 10.08
CA CYS A 41 10.40 7.40 11.29
C CYS A 41 11.14 6.93 12.55
N LYS A 42 10.94 7.65 13.66
CA LYS A 42 11.52 7.26 14.95
C LYS A 42 10.88 5.94 15.41
N LYS A 43 11.58 5.21 16.29
CA LYS A 43 11.08 3.92 16.82
C LYS A 43 9.71 4.00 17.51
N THR A 44 9.38 5.17 18.06
CA THR A 44 8.11 5.45 18.75
C THR A 44 7.02 5.96 17.81
N GLU A 45 7.29 6.08 16.51
CA GLU A 45 6.39 6.67 15.53
C GLU A 45 5.80 5.61 14.60
N SER A 46 4.55 5.82 14.23
CA SER A 46 3.89 5.08 13.16
C SER A 46 4.35 5.60 11.80
N VAL A 47 4.49 4.68 10.85
CA VAL A 47 4.79 4.97 9.44
C VAL A 47 3.47 5.07 8.68
N PHE A 48 3.15 6.25 8.18
CA PHE A 48 1.95 6.46 7.35
C PHE A 48 2.24 6.25 5.88
N VAL A 49 3.42 6.69 5.43
CA VAL A 49 3.90 6.49 4.06
C VAL A 49 5.39 6.24 4.12
N ALA A 50 5.85 5.26 3.34
CA ALA A 50 7.25 5.08 2.99
C ALA A 50 7.34 5.04 1.46
N ALA A 51 8.13 5.95 0.89
CA ALA A 51 8.25 6.10 -0.55
C ALA A 51 9.71 6.18 -0.99
N GLU A 52 10.03 5.50 -2.08
CA GLU A 52 11.34 5.53 -2.71
C GLU A 52 11.25 6.24 -4.06
N THR A 53 12.09 7.24 -4.28
CA THR A 53 12.27 7.92 -5.58
C THR A 53 13.63 7.56 -6.18
N LYS A 54 14.09 8.21 -7.26
CA LYS A 54 15.43 7.97 -7.79
C LYS A 54 16.49 8.37 -6.77
N ASN A 55 16.37 9.55 -6.18
CA ASN A 55 17.43 10.14 -5.35
C ASN A 55 17.10 10.23 -3.85
N PHE A 56 15.85 9.94 -3.46
CA PHE A 56 15.40 10.12 -2.08
C PHE A 56 14.61 8.93 -1.53
N TRP A 57 14.75 8.70 -0.23
CA TRP A 57 13.72 8.04 0.57
C TRP A 57 12.90 9.09 1.29
N VAL A 58 11.58 8.91 1.32
CA VAL A 58 10.65 9.82 1.98
C VAL A 58 9.79 9.01 2.94
N SER A 59 9.57 9.54 4.14
CA SER A 59 8.69 8.95 5.13
C SER A 59 7.74 9.99 5.70
N ILE A 60 6.46 9.65 5.77
CA ILE A 60 5.47 10.40 6.53
C ILE A 60 5.29 9.68 7.87
N CYS A 61 5.66 10.39 8.93
CA CYS A 61 5.78 9.84 10.26
C CYS A 61 4.77 10.49 11.20
N GLY A 62 4.29 9.72 12.16
CA GLY A 62 3.31 10.23 13.10
C GLY A 62 3.09 9.32 14.30
N SER A 63 1.90 9.44 14.87
CA SER A 63 1.41 8.54 15.92
C SER A 63 -0.02 8.21 15.55
N HIS A 64 -1.02 8.81 16.20
CA HIS A 64 -2.42 8.68 15.78
C HIS A 64 -2.70 9.34 14.42
N LEU A 65 -1.99 10.43 14.11
CA LEU A 65 -2.06 11.16 12.84
C LEU A 65 -0.65 11.40 12.28
N PRO A 66 -0.50 11.58 10.96
CA PRO A 66 0.76 12.01 10.36
C PRO A 66 1.07 13.45 10.78
N TYR A 67 2.29 13.74 11.21
CA TYR A 67 2.69 15.10 11.61
C TYR A 67 4.13 15.47 11.23
N HIS A 68 4.94 14.55 10.71
CA HIS A 68 6.27 14.85 10.18
C HIS A 68 6.50 14.32 8.77
N TYR A 69 7.18 15.14 7.98
CA TYR A 69 7.88 14.76 6.77
C TYR A 69 9.34 14.44 7.10
N VAL A 70 9.86 13.31 6.62
CA VAL A 70 11.27 12.96 6.68
C VAL A 70 11.77 12.64 5.28
N GLY A 71 12.77 13.39 4.80
CA GLY A 71 13.40 13.14 3.51
C GLY A 71 14.87 12.81 3.69
N VAL A 72 15.37 11.78 3.00
CA VAL A 72 16.78 11.34 3.06
C VAL A 72 17.33 11.25 1.65
N ASN A 73 18.41 11.99 1.39
CA ASN A 73 19.13 11.91 0.13
C ASN A 73 19.96 10.63 0.08
N LYS A 74 19.75 9.79 -0.93
CA LYS A 74 20.40 8.47 -1.04
C LYS A 74 21.91 8.55 -1.25
N LYS A 75 22.38 9.57 -1.97
CA LYS A 75 23.80 9.72 -2.31
C LYS A 75 24.62 10.21 -1.11
N THR A 76 24.08 11.18 -0.38
CA THR A 76 24.82 11.88 0.70
C THR A 76 24.45 11.40 2.10
N GLY A 77 23.35 10.69 2.26
CA GLY A 77 22.79 10.31 3.56
C GLY A 77 22.20 11.48 4.35
N LYS A 78 22.32 12.72 3.87
CA LYS A 78 21.76 13.90 4.53
C LYS A 78 20.25 13.76 4.62
N SER A 79 19.72 14.07 5.80
CA SER A 79 18.30 14.00 6.09
C SER A 79 17.74 15.36 6.50
N ILE A 80 16.46 15.55 6.23
CA ILE A 80 15.64 16.63 6.77
C ILE A 80 14.45 16.01 7.49
N ARG A 81 14.02 16.67 8.55
CA ARG A 81 12.81 16.33 9.28
C ARG A 81 12.06 17.61 9.58
N LEU A 82 10.82 17.70 9.08
CA LEU A 82 10.01 18.90 9.14
C LEU A 82 8.60 18.55 9.65
N PRO A 83 7.96 19.45 10.41
CA PRO A 83 6.53 19.32 10.67
C PRO A 83 5.76 19.45 9.34
N LEU A 84 4.65 18.74 9.23
CA LEU A 84 3.76 18.88 8.07
C LEU A 84 2.97 20.19 8.17
N SER A 85 2.95 20.98 7.10
CA SER A 85 1.98 22.07 6.90
C SER A 85 0.63 21.51 6.47
N VAL A 86 0.62 20.43 5.69
CA VAL A 86 -0.57 19.67 5.32
C VAL A 86 -0.34 18.19 5.62
N ASN A 87 -1.15 17.64 6.52
CA ASN A 87 -0.99 16.28 7.03
C ASN A 87 -1.66 15.19 6.17
N GLY A 88 -2.40 15.60 5.14
CA GLY A 88 -3.06 14.70 4.21
C GLY A 88 -4.37 14.08 4.68
N VAL A 89 -4.87 14.36 5.89
CA VAL A 89 -6.18 13.86 6.37
C VAL A 89 -7.31 14.30 5.42
N GLU A 90 -7.37 15.59 5.10
CA GLU A 90 -8.37 16.14 4.18
C GLU A 90 -8.25 15.56 2.76
N SER A 91 -7.02 15.22 2.36
CA SER A 91 -6.73 14.62 1.05
C SER A 91 -6.87 13.10 1.01
N ARG A 92 -7.31 12.44 2.10
CA ARG A 92 -7.33 10.98 2.25
C ARG A 92 -5.98 10.32 1.97
N GLY A 93 -4.89 10.93 2.47
CA GLY A 93 -3.52 10.45 2.31
C GLY A 93 -2.94 10.63 0.91
N ARG A 94 -3.53 11.47 0.05
CA ARG A 94 -3.07 11.71 -1.32
C ARG A 94 -2.14 12.92 -1.44
N TYR A 95 -2.06 13.77 -0.43
CA TYR A 95 -1.24 14.99 -0.44
C TYR A 95 -0.64 15.25 0.94
N PHE A 96 0.68 15.40 1.00
CA PHE A 96 1.41 15.81 2.18
C PHE A 96 2.34 16.95 1.82
N GLU A 97 2.48 17.91 2.72
CA GLU A 97 3.33 19.08 2.51
C GLU A 97 4.09 19.43 3.79
N ALA A 98 5.35 19.83 3.61
CA ALA A 98 6.14 20.47 4.65
C ALA A 98 6.89 21.68 4.07
N VAL A 99 7.12 22.68 4.91
CA VAL A 99 7.76 23.94 4.52
C VAL A 99 9.01 24.18 5.38
N SER A 100 10.09 24.65 4.75
CA SER A 100 11.31 25.10 5.43
C SER A 100 11.84 26.37 4.76
N GLY A 101 11.59 27.52 5.37
CA GLY A 101 11.87 28.82 4.74
C GLY A 101 11.09 28.97 3.44
N ASN A 102 11.80 29.22 2.33
CA ASN A 102 11.18 29.33 1.01
C ASN A 102 11.00 27.97 0.30
N TYR A 103 11.46 26.87 0.91
CA TYR A 103 11.36 25.54 0.31
C TYR A 103 10.07 24.84 0.73
N THR A 104 9.34 24.30 -0.26
CA THR A 104 8.15 23.48 -0.05
C THR A 104 8.42 22.08 -0.56
N TYR A 105 8.15 21.08 0.28
CA TYR A 105 8.34 19.66 0.00
C TYR A 105 6.97 19.01 -0.08
N ILE A 106 6.61 18.49 -1.25
CA ILE A 106 5.28 17.96 -1.54
C ILE A 106 5.43 16.50 -1.92
N LEU A 107 4.69 15.65 -1.23
CA LEU A 107 4.52 14.26 -1.59
C LEU A 107 3.05 14.06 -1.96
N ALA A 108 2.77 13.86 -3.25
CA ALA A 108 1.40 13.88 -3.75
C ALA A 108 1.11 12.80 -4.79
N GLU A 109 -0.12 12.28 -4.76
CA GLU A 109 -0.71 11.43 -5.78
C GLU A 109 -1.65 12.26 -6.66
N SER A 110 -1.45 12.17 -7.97
CA SER A 110 -2.28 12.83 -8.98
C SER A 110 -2.68 11.84 -10.07
N THR A 111 -3.44 12.30 -11.07
CA THR A 111 -3.72 11.51 -12.28
C THR A 111 -2.47 11.15 -13.08
N LYS A 112 -1.36 11.87 -12.88
CA LYS A 112 -0.05 11.60 -13.48
C LYS A 112 0.83 10.70 -12.59
N GLY A 113 0.26 10.11 -11.54
CA GLY A 113 0.94 9.25 -10.58
C GLY A 113 1.42 9.97 -9.32
N LYS A 114 2.20 9.22 -8.53
CA LYS A 114 2.76 9.61 -7.23
C LYS A 114 4.12 10.26 -7.43
N ASN A 115 4.30 11.47 -6.90
CA ASN A 115 5.53 12.24 -7.11
C ASN A 115 5.98 12.92 -5.81
N LEU A 116 7.30 12.97 -5.63
CA LEU A 116 7.97 13.93 -4.77
C LEU A 116 8.23 15.21 -5.59
N THR A 117 7.83 16.36 -5.07
CA THR A 117 8.11 17.66 -5.67
C THR A 117 8.79 18.55 -4.63
N VAL A 118 9.81 19.29 -5.04
CA VAL A 118 10.42 20.34 -4.21
C VAL A 118 10.37 21.65 -4.98
N ALA A 119 9.84 22.68 -4.33
CA ALA A 119 9.76 24.03 -4.87
C ALA A 119 10.55 25.01 -3.99
N ASN A 120 11.08 26.07 -4.61
CA ASN A 120 11.66 27.22 -3.94
C ASN A 120 10.82 28.45 -4.32
N GLY A 121 9.94 28.87 -3.41
CA GLY A 121 8.86 29.82 -3.69
C GLY A 121 7.93 29.27 -4.77
N THR A 122 7.75 30.03 -5.85
CA THR A 122 6.89 29.65 -6.99
C THR A 122 7.56 28.72 -7.99
N ARG A 123 8.86 28.45 -7.86
CA ARG A 123 9.64 27.68 -8.83
C ARG A 123 9.81 26.24 -8.36
N GLU A 124 9.30 25.30 -9.15
CA GLU A 124 9.67 23.88 -9.00
C GLU A 124 11.15 23.69 -9.34
N ILE A 125 11.90 23.09 -8.42
CA ILE A 125 13.33 22.80 -8.59
C ILE A 125 13.61 21.30 -8.71
N LEU A 126 12.66 20.46 -8.31
CA LEU A 126 12.76 19.02 -8.40
C LEU A 126 11.36 18.40 -8.52
N ARG A 127 11.25 17.40 -9.39
CA ARG A 127 10.14 16.45 -9.40
C ARG A 127 10.66 15.06 -9.71
N GLU A 128 10.36 14.11 -8.83
CA GLU A 128 10.73 12.71 -9.00
C GLU A 128 9.51 11.80 -8.82
N PRO A 129 9.30 10.84 -9.72
CA PRO A 129 8.27 9.83 -9.52
C PRO A 129 8.63 8.93 -8.35
N VAL A 130 7.60 8.48 -7.62
CA VAL A 130 7.73 7.40 -6.64
C VAL A 130 7.87 6.09 -7.40
N LEU A 131 8.96 5.38 -7.14
CA LEU A 131 9.32 4.10 -7.76
C LEU A 131 8.81 2.91 -6.95
N ARG A 132 8.75 3.03 -5.62
CA ARG A 132 8.25 2.00 -4.70
C ARG A 132 7.55 2.59 -3.48
N GLY A 133 6.63 1.81 -2.91
CA GLY A 133 5.90 2.14 -1.69
C GLY A 133 4.67 3.00 -1.96
N TRP A 134 4.16 3.62 -0.87
CA TRP A 134 2.92 4.39 -0.75
C TRP A 134 1.67 3.61 -0.38
#